data_AF-A0A3E0QRS8-F1
#
_entry.id   AF-A0A3E0QRS8-F1
#
_cell.length_a   1.000
_cell.length_b   1.000
_cell.length_c   1.000
_cell.angle_alpha   90.00
_cell.angle_beta   90.00
_cell.angle_gamma   90.00
#
_symmetry.space_group_name_H-M   'P 1'
#
loop_
_entity.id
_entity.type
_entity.pdbx_description
1 polymer ?
#
loop_
_entity_poly.entity_id
_entity_poly.type
_entity_poly.pdbx_seq_one_letter_code
_entity_poly.pdbx_strand_id
1 'polypeptide(L)' 'MLLQRLPWAGVRIAVAAAVILDAKTLVPIHYGTMHHPPIYHETADIAARLEAAAANKIRVDMIGTAEILRL' A
#
# COMPACT_ATOMS: atom_id res chain seq x y z
N MET A 1 23.93 11.71 5.87
CA MET A 1 22.77 11.04 6.48
C MET A 1 21.78 10.69 5.37
N LEU A 2 21.88 9.46 4.82
CA LEU A 2 21.12 8.99 3.66
C LEU A 2 19.86 8.27 4.14
N LEU A 3 18.80 9.02 4.46
CA LEU A 3 17.48 8.48 4.84
C LEU A 3 16.54 8.28 3.64
N GLN A 4 17.07 8.17 2.41
CA GLN A 4 16.25 8.09 1.19
C GLN A 4 16.17 6.70 0.54
N ARG A 5 16.70 5.64 1.17
CA ARG A 5 16.86 4.33 0.49
C ARG A 5 16.28 3.11 1.20
N LEU A 6 15.38 3.32 2.14
CA LEU A 6 14.51 2.25 2.66
C LEU A 6 13.08 2.56 2.21
N PRO A 7 12.64 2.08 1.03
CA PRO A 7 11.24 2.17 0.65
C PRO A 7 10.46 1.39 1.70
N TRP A 8 9.57 2.09 2.42
CA TRP A 8 8.52 1.46 3.19
C TRP A 8 7.91 0.37 2.30
N ALA A 9 7.92 -0.88 2.76
CA ALA A 9 7.70 -2.10 1.98
C ALA A 9 6.89 -1.85 0.69
N GLY A 10 7.58 -1.72 -0.46
CA GLY A 10 6.94 -1.28 -1.70
C GLY A 10 5.77 -2.18 -2.10
N VAL A 11 4.86 -1.67 -2.93
CA VAL A 11 3.63 -2.34 -3.44
C VAL A 11 3.73 -3.86 -3.56
N ARG A 12 4.78 -4.37 -4.22
CA ARG A 12 4.99 -5.79 -4.44
C ARG A 12 5.27 -6.60 -3.17
N ILE A 13 6.00 -6.02 -2.21
CA ILE A 13 6.31 -6.65 -0.92
C ILE A 13 5.04 -6.73 -0.08
N ALA A 14 4.22 -5.68 -0.06
CA ALA A 14 2.93 -5.69 0.65
C ALA A 14 2.01 -6.81 0.14
N VAL A 15 1.88 -6.95 -1.19
CA VAL A 15 1.12 -8.05 -1.81
C VAL A 15 1.73 -9.41 -1.49
N ALA A 16 3.05 -9.56 -1.62
CA ALA A 16 3.72 -10.83 -1.34
C ALA A 16 3.53 -11.26 0.13
N ALA A 17 3.64 -10.31 1.07
CA ALA A 17 3.40 -10.56 2.48
C ALA A 17 1.95 -11.00 2.74
N ALA A 18 0.96 -10.31 2.16
CA ALA A 18 -0.45 -10.69 2.31
C ALA A 18 -0.74 -12.11 1.81
N VAL A 19 -0.15 -12.50 0.68
CA VAL A 19 -0.28 -13.86 0.13
C VAL A 19 0.41 -14.89 1.02
N ILE A 20 1.63 -14.62 1.50
CA ILE A 20 2.39 -15.54 2.37
C ILE A 20 1.67 -15.75 3.72
N LEU A 21 1.04 -14.71 4.24
CA LEU A 21 0.31 -14.72 5.50
C LEU A 21 -1.11 -15.28 5.37
N ASP A 22 -1.53 -15.71 4.17
CA ASP A 22 -2.90 -16.16 3.86
C ASP A 22 -3.98 -15.15 4.31
N ALA A 23 -3.67 -13.86 4.14
CA ALA A 23 -4.61 -12.79 4.45
C ALA A 23 -5.81 -12.86 3.50
N LYS A 24 -7.00 -12.50 3.99
CA LYS A 24 -8.20 -12.39 3.14
C LYS A 24 -8.24 -11.10 2.31
N THR A 25 -7.75 -10.01 2.91
CA THR A 25 -7.81 -8.66 2.34
C THR A 25 -6.54 -7.89 2.68
N LEU A 26 -5.94 -7.23 1.68
CA LEU A 26 -4.89 -6.24 1.84
C LEU A 26 -5.52 -4.84 1.86
N VAL A 27 -5.31 -4.09 2.94
CA VAL A 27 -5.78 -2.71 3.10
C VAL A 27 -4.57 -1.79 3.24
N PRO A 28 -4.27 -0.94 2.24
CA PRO A 28 -3.18 0.02 2.35
C PRO A 28 -3.57 1.17 3.30
N ILE A 29 -2.64 1.52 4.19
CA ILE A 29 -2.70 2.68 5.08
C ILE A 29 -1.43 3.50 4.79
N HIS A 30 -1.51 4.84 4.80
CA HIS A 30 -0.47 5.78 4.30
C HIS A 30 -0.50 6.12 2.80
N TYR A 31 -1.69 6.29 2.23
CA TYR A 31 -1.89 6.96 0.95
C TYR A 31 -2.88 8.13 1.10
N GLY A 32 -2.89 9.07 0.16
CA GLY A 32 -3.80 10.23 0.06
C GLY A 32 -3.70 11.25 1.20
N THR A 33 -2.72 11.13 2.09
CA THR A 33 -2.68 11.85 3.38
C THR A 33 -1.43 12.69 3.58
N MET A 34 -0.28 12.30 3.00
CA MET A 34 1.00 12.97 3.19
C MET A 34 1.71 13.10 1.85
N HIS A 35 1.89 14.32 1.34
CA HIS A 35 2.76 14.60 0.20
C HIS A 35 3.62 15.81 0.55
N HIS A 36 4.83 15.58 1.08
CA HIS A 36 5.71 16.64 1.58
C HIS A 36 7.10 16.57 0.94
N PRO A 37 7.24 16.90 -0.37
CA PRO A 37 8.54 17.01 -1.01
C PRO A 37 9.43 18.06 -0.31
N PRO A 38 10.76 17.84 -0.24
CA PRO A 38 11.50 16.68 -0.73
C PRO A 38 11.58 15.51 0.27
N ILE A 39 10.98 15.67 1.47
CA ILE A 39 11.11 14.76 2.60
C ILE A 39 10.37 13.44 2.33
N TYR A 40 9.15 13.54 1.79
CA TYR A 40 8.33 12.40 1.45
C TYR A 40 7.60 12.62 0.13
N HIS A 41 7.87 11.73 -0.82
CA HIS A 41 7.09 11.61 -2.03
C HIS A 41 6.17 10.42 -1.89
N GLU A 42 4.87 10.71 -1.90
CA GLU A 42 3.88 9.66 -1.99
C GLU A 42 4.07 8.82 -3.27
N THR A 43 3.77 7.53 -3.14
CA THR A 43 3.69 6.66 -4.30
C THR A 43 2.49 7.03 -5.18
N ALA A 44 2.76 7.58 -6.37
CA ALA A 44 1.74 7.84 -7.38
C ALA A 44 1.00 6.55 -7.78
N ASP A 45 -0.29 6.70 -8.09
CA ASP A 45 -1.18 5.65 -8.61
C ASP A 45 -1.22 4.38 -7.76
N ILE A 46 -1.17 4.52 -6.43
CA ILE A 46 -1.06 3.40 -5.50
C ILE A 46 -2.15 2.34 -5.71
N ALA A 47 -3.39 2.76 -6.01
CA ALA A 47 -4.52 1.87 -6.27
C ALA A 47 -4.22 0.96 -7.47
N ALA A 48 -3.96 1.55 -8.64
CA ALA A 48 -3.66 0.82 -9.86
C ALA A 48 -2.42 -0.08 -9.72
N ARG A 49 -1.40 0.39 -8.98
CA ARG A 49 -0.19 -0.39 -8.72
C ARG A 49 -0.44 -1.60 -7.83
N LEU A 50 -1.26 -1.44 -6.79
CA LEU A 50 -1.65 -2.54 -5.90
C LEU A 50 -2.53 -3.56 -6.62
N GLU A 51 -3.51 -3.11 -7.41
CA GLU A 51 -4.35 -3.97 -8.23
C GLU A 51 -3.51 -4.81 -9.20
N ALA A 52 -2.59 -4.15 -9.93
CA ALA A 52 -1.69 -4.82 -10.86
C ALA A 52 -0.76 -5.83 -10.17
N ALA A 53 -0.25 -5.49 -8.97
CA ALA A 53 0.62 -6.38 -8.22
C ALA A 53 -0.14 -7.57 -7.59
N ALA A 54 -1.37 -7.33 -7.13
CA ALA A 54 -2.24 -8.35 -6.57
C ALA A 54 -2.60 -9.40 -7.61
N ALA A 55 -2.92 -8.99 -8.84
CA ALA A 55 -3.20 -9.90 -9.96
C ALA A 55 -4.14 -11.06 -9.58
N ASN A 56 -5.24 -10.73 -8.88
CA ASN A 56 -6.25 -11.66 -8.35
C ASN A 56 -5.78 -12.65 -7.26
N LYS A 57 -4.54 -12.51 -6.74
CA LYS A 57 -4.01 -13.38 -5.66
C LYS A 57 -4.49 -12.97 -4.28
N ILE A 58 -4.89 -11.70 -4.12
CA ILE A 58 -5.35 -11.12 -2.85
C ILE A 58 -6.40 -10.06 -3.18
N ARG A 59 -7.45 -9.96 -2.36
CA ARG A 59 -8.39 -8.83 -2.43
C ARG A 59 -7.68 -7.57 -1.92
N VAL A 60 -7.71 -6.49 -2.70
CA VAL A 60 -7.26 -5.17 -2.26
C VAL A 60 -8.50 -4.34 -1.96
N ASP A 61 -8.53 -3.69 -0.80
CA ASP A 61 -9.61 -2.78 -0.43
C ASP A 61 -9.02 -1.43 -0.01
N MET A 62 -9.50 -0.35 -0.63
CA MET A 62 -9.00 1.00 -0.41
C MET A 62 -9.92 1.69 0.58
N ILE A 63 -9.41 2.03 1.77
CA ILE A 63 -10.19 2.75 2.78
C ILE A 63 -9.75 4.21 2.89
N GLY A 64 -10.71 5.12 2.96
CA GLY A 64 -10.48 6.54 3.19
C GLY A 64 -10.10 6.85 4.63
N THR A 65 -9.67 8.10 4.87
CA THR A 65 -9.40 8.58 6.24
C THR A 65 -10.70 8.55 7.05
N ALA A 66 -10.65 7.96 8.25
CA ALA A 66 -11.80 7.75 9.14
C ALA A 66 -12.90 6.80 8.61
N GLU A 67 -12.64 6.07 7.52
CA GLU A 67 -13.53 5.01 7.05
C GLU A 67 -13.36 3.72 7.87
N ILE A 68 -14.45 2.99 8.08
CA ILE A 68 -14.45 1.71 8.80
C ILE A 68 -14.79 0.59 7.83
N LEU A 69 -13.85 -0.33 7.63
CA LEU A 69 -14.10 -1.57 6.91
C LEU A 69 -14.66 -2.63 7.85
N ARG A 70 -15.75 -3.27 7.45
CA ARG A 70 -16.29 -4.46 8.13
C ARG A 70 -15.87 -5.70 7.35
N LEU A 71 -15.22 -6.63 8.04
CA LEU A 71 -14.62 -7.85 7.49
C LEU A 71 -15.47 -9.09 7.81
#